data_AF-A0A0L0CL79-F1
#
_entry.id   AF-A0A0L0CL79-F1
#
_cell.length_a   1.000
_cell.length_b   1.000
_cell.length_c   1.000
_cell.angle_alpha   90.00
_cell.angle_beta   90.00
_cell.angle_gamma   90.00
#
_symmetry.space_group_name_H-M   'P 1'
#
loop_
_entity.id
_entity.type
_entity.pdbx_description
1 polymer ?
#
loop_
_entity_poly.entity_id
_entity_poly.type
_entity_poly.pdbx_seq_one_letter_code
_entity_poly.pdbx_strand_id
1 'polypeptide(L)'
;MKEIVESQKNAMGVLKGQINDLKETIVNLNKVIVGLVSEVKTTLKCDVTQGHFSTKYSNLFPVLSEGKLKEIEDEIDDETNFAMVSTIKSILSMGGLNKNLTNLLDIKLLLDFNVDGKQDKKRLLDFPKFVNAIYQSLKVDGLSKTKFLNNLRIPFRLNKNRYYKKKCLKRKAGTGKTFLNSEENSDSENIDHSFKNKRKIDNTFLTEEDSDSENVDPGIAE
;
A
#
# COMPACT_ATOMS: atom_id res chain seq x y z
N MET A 1 -77.37 -21.88 -2.74
CA MET A 1 -76.29 -22.51 -3.54
C MET A 1 -75.72 -21.59 -4.61
N LYS A 2 -76.52 -21.01 -5.53
CA LYS A 2 -75.99 -20.16 -6.63
C LYS A 2 -75.22 -18.92 -6.17
N GLU A 3 -75.71 -18.18 -5.16
CA GLU A 3 -75.02 -16.99 -4.64
C GLU A 3 -73.67 -17.28 -3.98
N ILE A 4 -73.55 -18.43 -3.30
CA ILE A 4 -72.29 -18.85 -2.66
C ILE A 4 -71.23 -19.14 -3.73
N VAL A 5 -71.64 -19.80 -4.83
CA VAL A 5 -70.75 -20.09 -5.96
C VAL A 5 -70.30 -18.80 -6.66
N GLU A 6 -71.19 -17.83 -6.84
CA GLU A 6 -70.85 -16.55 -7.47
C GLU A 6 -69.92 -15.71 -6.60
N SER A 7 -70.15 -15.68 -5.28
CA SER A 7 -69.26 -15.02 -4.31
C SER A 7 -67.86 -15.64 -4.30
N GLN A 8 -67.77 -16.98 -4.31
CA GLN A 8 -66.50 -17.70 -4.41
C GLN A 8 -65.77 -17.42 -5.72
N LYS A 9 -66.51 -17.31 -6.83
CA LYS A 9 -65.94 -17.00 -8.15
C LYS A 9 -65.37 -15.57 -8.20
N ASN A 10 -66.06 -14.60 -7.60
CA ASN A 10 -65.58 -13.23 -7.49
C ASN A 10 -64.34 -13.13 -6.60
N ALA A 11 -64.34 -13.81 -5.45
CA ALA A 11 -63.17 -13.88 -4.56
C ALA A 11 -61.96 -14.50 -5.25
N MET A 12 -62.14 -15.59 -6.02
CA MET A 12 -61.07 -16.17 -6.82
C MET A 12 -60.55 -15.23 -7.91
N GLY A 13 -61.44 -14.43 -8.51
CA GLY A 13 -61.05 -13.41 -9.50
C GLY A 13 -60.14 -12.35 -8.89
N VAL A 14 -60.52 -11.82 -7.72
CA VAL A 14 -59.71 -10.84 -6.98
C VAL A 14 -58.36 -11.42 -6.57
N LEU A 15 -58.35 -12.65 -6.04
CA LEU A 15 -57.12 -13.31 -5.61
C LEU A 15 -56.17 -13.57 -6.78
N LYS A 16 -56.70 -13.94 -7.95
CA LYS A 16 -55.91 -14.06 -9.19
C LYS A 16 -55.31 -12.73 -9.65
N GLY A 17 -56.07 -11.64 -9.52
CA GLY A 17 -55.56 -10.28 -9.80
C GLY A 17 -54.36 -9.95 -8.94
N GLN A 18 -54.51 -10.10 -7.61
CA GLN A 18 -53.42 -9.84 -6.65
C GLN A 18 -52.18 -10.71 -6.90
N ILE A 19 -52.37 -11.99 -7.26
CA ILE A 19 -51.25 -12.88 -7.61
C ILE A 19 -50.51 -12.39 -8.86
N ASN A 20 -51.21 -11.85 -9.84
CA ASN A 20 -50.59 -11.33 -11.06
C ASN A 20 -49.83 -10.02 -10.78
N ASP A 21 -50.40 -9.12 -9.99
CA ASP A 21 -49.74 -7.87 -9.59
C ASP A 21 -48.46 -8.14 -8.79
N LEU A 22 -48.50 -9.13 -7.88
CA LEU A 22 -47.33 -9.59 -7.13
C LEU A 22 -46.26 -10.19 -8.06
N LYS A 23 -46.66 -11.00 -9.05
CA LYS A 23 -45.74 -11.55 -10.04
C LYS A 23 -45.05 -10.45 -10.85
N GLU A 24 -45.81 -9.45 -11.31
CA GLU A 24 -45.26 -8.33 -12.05
C GLU A 24 -44.26 -7.54 -11.20
N THR A 25 -44.61 -7.27 -9.94
CA THR A 25 -43.72 -6.59 -8.98
C THR A 25 -42.42 -7.37 -8.78
N ILE A 26 -42.49 -8.69 -8.60
CA ILE A 26 -41.31 -9.57 -8.43
C ILE A 26 -40.41 -9.53 -9.68
N VAL A 27 -40.99 -9.58 -10.88
CA VAL A 27 -40.23 -9.52 -12.14
C VAL A 27 -39.52 -8.17 -12.27
N ASN A 28 -40.20 -7.07 -11.94
CA ASN A 28 -39.61 -5.73 -11.99
C ASN A 28 -38.47 -5.58 -10.97
N LEU A 29 -38.64 -6.07 -9.74
CA LEU A 29 -37.57 -6.05 -8.73
C LEU A 29 -36.36 -6.88 -9.17
N ASN A 30 -36.57 -8.08 -9.71
CA ASN A 30 -35.47 -8.90 -10.22
C ASN A 30 -34.70 -8.21 -11.35
N LYS A 31 -35.40 -7.48 -12.23
CA LYS A 31 -34.76 -6.67 -13.28
C LYS A 31 -33.85 -5.57 -12.71
N VAL A 32 -34.31 -4.88 -11.66
CA VAL A 32 -33.52 -3.85 -10.97
C VAL A 32 -32.29 -4.47 -10.29
N ILE A 33 -32.44 -5.61 -9.60
CA ILE A 33 -31.33 -6.32 -8.95
C ILE A 33 -30.27 -6.71 -9.97
N VAL A 34 -30.65 -7.27 -11.12
CA VAL A 34 -29.69 -7.65 -12.17
C VAL A 34 -28.96 -6.43 -12.72
N GLY A 35 -29.64 -5.29 -12.87
CA GLY A 35 -29.03 -4.02 -13.26
C GLY A 35 -27.97 -3.57 -12.26
N LEU A 36 -28.33 -3.48 -10.98
CA LEU A 36 -27.42 -3.07 -9.90
C LEU A 36 -26.23 -4.02 -9.74
N VAL A 37 -26.45 -5.34 -9.82
CA VAL A 37 -25.37 -6.34 -9.73
C VAL A 37 -24.40 -6.20 -10.91
N SER A 38 -24.90 -5.89 -12.11
CA SER A 38 -24.07 -5.67 -13.29
C SER A 38 -23.21 -4.41 -13.13
N GLU A 39 -23.78 -3.32 -12.60
CA GLU A 39 -23.07 -2.08 -12.33
C GLU A 39 -21.99 -2.26 -11.26
N VAL A 40 -22.32 -2.90 -10.14
CA VAL A 40 -21.35 -3.26 -9.08
C VAL A 40 -20.25 -4.15 -9.64
N LYS A 41 -20.58 -5.14 -10.49
CA LYS A 41 -19.58 -5.98 -11.17
C LYS A 41 -18.65 -5.16 -12.06
N THR A 42 -19.16 -4.17 -12.79
CA THR A 42 -18.30 -3.30 -13.62
C THR A 42 -17.38 -2.44 -12.77
N THR A 43 -17.88 -1.80 -11.72
CA THR A 43 -17.09 -0.96 -10.81
C THR A 43 -16.02 -1.78 -10.10
N LEU A 44 -16.38 -2.92 -9.52
CA LEU A 44 -15.42 -3.81 -8.88
C LEU A 44 -14.42 -4.40 -9.88
N LYS A 45 -14.84 -4.72 -11.10
CA LYS A 45 -13.90 -5.16 -12.14
C LYS A 45 -12.91 -4.05 -12.49
N CYS A 46 -13.36 -2.79 -12.58
CA CYS A 46 -12.46 -1.65 -12.73
C CYS A 46 -11.47 -1.56 -11.55
N ASP A 47 -11.92 -1.73 -10.31
CA ASP A 47 -11.06 -1.66 -9.12
C ASP A 47 -10.11 -2.86 -8.96
N VAL A 48 -10.50 -4.05 -9.40
CA VAL A 48 -9.66 -5.26 -9.36
C VAL A 48 -8.69 -5.31 -10.54
N THR A 49 -9.08 -4.81 -11.72
CA THR A 49 -8.20 -4.70 -12.89
C THR A 49 -7.33 -3.43 -12.87
N GLN A 50 -7.56 -2.51 -11.93
CA GLN A 50 -6.62 -1.46 -11.54
C GLN A 50 -5.26 -1.99 -11.05
N GLY A 51 -5.02 -3.31 -11.00
CA GLY A 51 -3.67 -3.88 -11.02
C GLY A 51 -2.81 -3.44 -12.24
N HIS A 52 -3.40 -2.81 -13.26
CA HIS A 52 -2.70 -2.14 -14.34
C HIS A 52 -3.06 -0.65 -14.40
N PHE A 53 -2.55 0.13 -13.44
CA PHE A 53 -2.57 1.58 -13.53
C PHE A 53 -1.73 2.03 -14.72
N SER A 54 -2.38 2.30 -15.86
CA SER A 54 -1.80 3.10 -16.95
C SER A 54 -1.66 4.53 -16.43
N THR A 55 -0.64 4.73 -15.63
CA THR A 55 -0.20 6.03 -15.20
C THR A 55 0.89 6.44 -16.18
N LYS A 56 0.84 7.68 -16.69
CA LYS A 56 1.71 8.19 -17.75
C LYS A 56 3.20 7.86 -17.53
N TYR A 57 3.60 7.72 -16.26
CA TYR A 57 4.99 7.52 -15.83
C TYR A 57 5.28 6.12 -15.28
N SER A 58 4.39 5.13 -15.44
CA SER A 58 4.59 3.77 -14.93
C SER A 58 5.90 3.14 -15.45
N ASN A 59 6.27 3.47 -16.67
CA ASN A 59 7.46 2.92 -17.35
C ASN A 59 8.78 3.49 -16.82
N LEU A 60 8.74 4.55 -16.01
CA LEU A 60 9.92 5.13 -15.36
C LEU A 60 10.36 4.34 -14.13
N PHE A 61 9.52 3.42 -13.64
CA PHE A 61 9.74 2.67 -12.43
C PHE A 61 9.94 1.16 -12.72
N PRO A 62 10.83 0.46 -11.98
CA PRO A 62 11.71 0.98 -10.93
C PRO A 62 12.91 1.77 -11.50
N VAL A 63 13.33 2.83 -10.78
CA VAL A 63 14.46 3.66 -11.18
C VAL A 63 15.77 2.88 -11.02
N LEU A 64 16.45 2.65 -12.15
CA LEU A 64 17.62 1.77 -12.23
C LEU A 64 18.95 2.47 -11.93
N SER A 65 19.01 3.79 -12.11
CA SER A 65 20.24 4.57 -11.97
C SER A 65 19.98 5.95 -11.41
N GLU A 66 21.02 6.56 -10.83
CA GLU A 66 20.98 7.94 -10.37
C GLU A 66 20.75 8.94 -11.51
N GLY A 67 21.28 8.67 -12.71
CA GLY A 67 21.01 9.51 -13.89
C GLY A 67 19.51 9.58 -14.19
N LYS A 68 18.82 8.43 -14.14
CA LYS A 68 17.36 8.38 -14.28
C LYS A 68 16.62 9.05 -13.13
N LEU A 69 17.15 8.95 -11.90
CA LEU A 69 16.56 9.66 -10.76
C LEU A 69 16.64 11.18 -10.94
N LYS A 70 17.75 11.68 -11.52
CA LYS A 70 17.92 13.09 -11.84
C LYS A 70 17.00 13.54 -12.98
N GLU A 71 16.87 12.74 -14.04
CA GLU A 71 15.91 13.03 -15.12
C GLU A 71 14.47 13.16 -14.56
N ILE A 72 14.07 12.26 -13.65
CA ILE A 72 12.74 12.32 -13.02
C ILE A 72 12.60 13.58 -12.15
N GLU A 73 13.63 13.96 -11.40
CA GLU A 73 13.63 15.20 -10.61
C GLU A 73 13.47 16.44 -11.50
N ASP A 74 14.13 16.45 -12.65
CA ASP A 74 14.04 17.55 -13.62
C ASP A 74 12.68 17.58 -14.34
N GLU A 75 12.04 16.42 -14.56
CA GLU A 75 10.72 16.29 -15.21
C GLU A 75 9.53 16.66 -14.29
N ILE A 76 9.71 16.64 -12.96
CA ILE A 76 8.64 17.00 -12.03
C ILE A 76 8.48 18.51 -11.96
N ASP A 77 7.42 19.00 -12.60
CA ASP A 77 6.97 20.39 -12.59
C ASP A 77 5.53 20.46 -12.07
N ASP A 78 4.97 21.66 -11.89
CA ASP A 78 3.63 21.83 -11.29
C ASP A 78 2.53 21.10 -12.10
N GLU A 79 2.68 21.03 -13.43
CA GLU A 79 1.75 20.34 -14.32
C GLU A 79 1.91 18.81 -14.28
N THR A 80 3.15 18.30 -14.16
CA THR A 80 3.44 16.87 -14.21
C THR A 80 3.36 16.21 -12.82
N ASN A 81 3.50 16.99 -11.75
CA ASN A 81 3.51 16.54 -10.37
C ASN A 81 2.26 15.71 -10.01
N PHE A 82 1.07 16.15 -10.42
CA PHE A 82 -0.16 15.40 -10.14
C PHE A 82 -0.14 13.99 -10.74
N ALA A 83 0.27 13.86 -12.00
CA ALA A 83 0.36 12.58 -12.68
C ALA A 83 1.49 11.70 -12.09
N MET A 84 2.62 12.31 -11.70
CA MET A 84 3.71 11.59 -11.01
C MET A 84 3.27 11.07 -9.64
N VAL A 85 2.61 11.90 -8.83
CA VAL A 85 2.06 11.52 -7.52
C VAL A 85 1.05 10.37 -7.66
N SER A 86 0.17 10.44 -8.66
CA SER A 86 -0.79 9.36 -8.96
C SER A 86 -0.09 8.05 -9.33
N THR A 87 0.97 8.13 -10.15
CA THR A 87 1.84 6.99 -10.51
C THR A 87 2.47 6.36 -9.27
N ILE A 88 3.10 7.16 -8.41
CA ILE A 88 3.76 6.69 -7.20
C ILE A 88 2.72 6.11 -6.22
N LYS A 89 1.56 6.76 -6.07
CA LYS A 89 0.47 6.28 -5.21
C LYS A 89 -0.03 4.92 -5.67
N SER A 90 -0.17 4.73 -6.98
CA SER A 90 -0.53 3.44 -7.58
C SER A 90 0.49 2.36 -7.20
N ILE A 91 1.79 2.62 -7.37
CA ILE A 91 2.87 1.67 -7.04
C ILE A 91 2.85 1.33 -5.53
N LEU A 92 2.50 2.29 -4.67
CA LEU A 92 2.48 2.14 -3.22
C LEU A 92 1.15 1.66 -2.63
N SER A 93 0.08 1.58 -3.43
CA SER A 93 -1.30 1.33 -2.99
C SER A 93 -1.45 0.08 -2.11
N MET A 94 -0.81 -1.03 -2.51
CA MET A 94 -0.87 -2.29 -1.76
C MET A 94 0.36 -2.49 -0.88
N GLY A 95 0.29 -2.06 0.39
CA GLY A 95 1.32 -2.34 1.39
C GLY A 95 2.37 -1.24 1.59
N GLY A 96 2.21 -0.10 0.93
CA GLY A 96 2.98 1.12 1.17
C GLY A 96 4.48 0.98 0.88
N LEU A 97 5.25 1.94 1.39
CA LEU A 97 6.70 1.99 1.19
C LEU A 97 7.43 0.72 1.67
N ASN A 98 6.96 0.11 2.76
CA ASN A 98 7.62 -1.05 3.36
C ASN A 98 7.70 -2.26 2.43
N LYS A 99 6.67 -2.48 1.62
CA LYS A 99 6.62 -3.61 0.69
C LYS A 99 7.04 -3.23 -0.73
N ASN A 100 6.74 -2.01 -1.15
CA ASN A 100 6.82 -1.63 -2.57
C ASN A 100 7.95 -0.65 -2.90
N LEU A 101 8.83 -0.31 -1.95
CA LEU A 101 9.96 0.59 -2.25
C LEU A 101 10.86 0.04 -3.37
N THR A 102 11.02 -1.28 -3.50
CA THR A 102 11.78 -1.90 -4.61
C THR A 102 11.11 -1.76 -5.98
N ASN A 103 9.82 -1.43 -6.00
CA ASN A 103 9.09 -1.16 -7.24
C ASN A 103 9.26 0.30 -7.66
N LEU A 104 9.66 1.19 -6.76
CA LEU A 104 10.02 2.58 -7.07
C LEU A 104 11.51 2.73 -7.38
N LEU A 105 12.38 2.19 -6.53
CA LEU A 105 13.82 2.30 -6.66
C LEU A 105 14.42 0.90 -6.75
N ASP A 106 15.26 0.65 -7.75
CA ASP A 106 15.93 -0.63 -7.86
C ASP A 106 16.83 -0.92 -6.66
N ILE A 107 17.07 -2.20 -6.40
CA ILE A 107 17.88 -2.64 -5.26
C ILE A 107 19.31 -2.09 -5.30
N LYS A 108 19.89 -1.90 -6.50
CA LYS A 108 21.23 -1.30 -6.63
C LYS A 108 21.23 0.13 -6.10
N LEU A 109 20.28 0.93 -6.57
CA LEU A 109 20.10 2.32 -6.14
C LEU A 109 19.79 2.41 -4.63
N LEU A 110 18.96 1.50 -4.12
CA LEU A 110 18.67 1.43 -2.69
C LEU A 110 19.92 1.17 -1.85
N LEU A 111 20.90 0.40 -2.33
CA LEU A 111 22.14 0.13 -1.60
C LEU A 111 23.02 1.38 -1.54
N ASP A 112 23.13 2.11 -2.66
CA ASP A 112 23.98 3.29 -2.85
C ASP A 112 23.43 4.55 -2.18
N PHE A 113 22.11 4.61 -1.97
CA PHE A 113 21.43 5.76 -1.37
C PHE A 113 21.01 5.50 0.07
N ASN A 114 21.03 6.57 0.88
CA ASN A 114 20.37 6.67 2.16
C ASN A 114 19.50 7.92 2.19
N VAL A 115 18.51 7.97 3.09
CA VAL A 115 17.70 9.19 3.26
C VAL A 115 18.58 10.39 3.61
N ASP A 116 19.54 10.20 4.53
CA ASP A 116 20.36 11.30 5.08
C ASP A 116 21.77 11.42 4.45
N GLY A 117 22.20 10.49 3.60
CA GLY A 117 23.54 10.52 2.99
C GLY A 117 24.72 10.10 3.89
N LYS A 118 24.47 9.22 4.88
CA LYS A 118 25.51 8.75 5.81
C LYS A 118 26.27 7.53 5.28
N GLN A 119 27.53 7.36 5.73
CA GLN A 119 28.40 6.21 5.42
C GLN A 119 28.71 6.06 3.92
N ASP A 120 29.26 7.12 3.32
CA ASP A 120 29.66 7.18 1.90
C ASP A 120 28.54 6.84 0.91
N LYS A 121 27.29 7.00 1.35
CA LYS A 121 26.09 6.80 0.55
C LYS A 121 25.51 8.14 0.17
N LYS A 122 24.93 8.18 -1.02
CA LYS A 122 24.29 9.38 -1.55
C LYS A 122 23.01 9.70 -0.78
N ARG A 123 22.65 10.98 -0.76
CA ARG A 123 21.50 11.48 0.00
C ARG A 123 20.27 11.57 -0.91
N LEU A 124 19.22 10.84 -0.57
CA LEU A 124 17.95 10.90 -1.32
C LEU A 124 17.27 12.28 -1.19
N LEU A 125 17.49 12.96 -0.06
CA LEU A 125 16.93 14.30 0.16
C LEU A 125 17.50 15.37 -0.77
N ASP A 126 18.52 15.05 -1.58
CA ASP A 126 19.02 15.95 -2.62
C ASP A 126 18.12 15.96 -3.86
N PHE A 127 17.08 15.09 -3.89
CA PHE A 127 16.02 15.05 -4.90
C PHE A 127 14.67 15.46 -4.27
N PRO A 128 14.48 16.76 -3.95
CA PRO A 128 13.34 17.24 -3.19
C PRO A 128 12.00 17.06 -3.89
N LYS A 129 11.90 17.26 -5.21
CA LYS A 129 10.65 17.11 -5.97
C LYS A 129 10.20 15.64 -5.95
N PHE A 130 11.11 14.71 -6.19
CA PHE A 130 10.84 13.29 -6.11
C PHE A 130 10.40 12.85 -4.70
N VAL A 131 11.14 13.26 -3.66
CA VAL A 131 10.78 12.94 -2.27
C VAL A 131 9.43 13.56 -1.89
N ASN A 132 9.13 14.77 -2.37
CA ASN A 132 7.86 15.42 -2.15
C ASN A 132 6.72 14.70 -2.88
N ALA A 133 6.94 14.18 -4.09
CA ALA A 133 5.96 13.38 -4.81
C ALA A 133 5.63 12.08 -4.04
N ILE A 134 6.64 11.43 -3.45
CA ILE A 134 6.42 10.30 -2.54
C ILE A 134 5.62 10.74 -1.30
N TYR A 135 5.98 11.86 -0.67
CA TYR A 135 5.25 12.36 0.49
C TYR A 135 3.76 12.62 0.18
N GLN A 136 3.49 13.27 -0.96
CA GLN A 136 2.13 13.55 -1.43
C GLN A 136 1.35 12.26 -1.73
N SER A 137 2.00 11.25 -2.31
CA SER A 137 1.37 9.96 -2.62
C SER A 137 0.91 9.19 -1.39
N LEU A 138 1.54 9.48 -0.24
CA LEU A 138 1.30 8.84 1.05
C LEU A 138 0.47 9.71 2.00
N LYS A 139 0.02 10.89 1.58
CA LYS A 139 -0.72 11.81 2.45
C LYS A 139 -1.93 11.10 3.06
N VAL A 140 -1.77 10.78 4.33
CA VAL A 140 -2.81 10.41 5.28
C VAL A 140 -2.90 11.60 6.23
N ASP A 141 -4.12 11.98 6.61
CA ASP A 141 -4.36 13.12 7.49
C ASP A 141 -3.52 13.01 8.78
N GLY A 142 -2.84 14.11 9.14
CA GLY A 142 -1.97 14.18 10.32
C GLY A 142 -0.53 13.67 10.15
N LEU A 143 -0.08 13.29 8.94
CA LEU A 143 1.30 12.86 8.71
C LEU A 143 2.27 14.06 8.65
N SER A 144 2.97 14.33 9.75
CA SER A 144 4.04 15.32 9.78
C SER A 144 5.23 14.92 8.88
N LYS A 145 5.96 15.91 8.37
CA LYS A 145 7.17 15.69 7.57
C LYS A 145 8.23 14.86 8.33
N THR A 146 8.36 15.06 9.64
CA THR A 146 9.29 14.30 10.48
C THR A 146 8.89 12.82 10.59
N LYS A 147 7.60 12.53 10.79
CA LYS A 147 7.05 11.17 10.79
C LYS A 147 7.24 10.51 9.42
N PHE A 148 7.00 11.24 8.33
CA PHE A 148 7.24 10.75 6.97
C PHE A 148 8.69 10.32 6.76
N LEU A 149 9.67 11.16 7.12
CA LEU A 149 11.09 10.81 6.95
C LEU A 149 11.49 9.58 7.77
N ASN A 150 10.95 9.43 8.98
CA ASN A 150 11.15 8.20 9.77
C ASN A 150 10.55 6.98 9.07
N ASN A 151 9.34 7.12 8.53
CA ASN A 151 8.67 6.07 7.75
C ASN A 151 9.40 5.74 6.44
N LEU A 152 10.16 6.68 5.87
CA LEU A 152 11.00 6.46 4.70
C LEU A 152 12.32 5.76 5.04
N ARG A 153 12.90 5.99 6.24
CA ARG A 153 14.14 5.30 6.67
C ARG A 153 13.96 3.81 6.90
N ILE A 154 12.80 3.40 7.43
CA ILE A 154 12.46 1.99 7.70
C ILE A 154 12.59 1.09 6.45
N PRO A 155 11.92 1.37 5.32
CA PRO A 155 11.96 0.53 4.14
C PRO A 155 13.37 0.46 3.51
N PHE A 156 14.16 1.54 3.56
CA PHE A 156 15.57 1.50 3.18
C PHE A 156 16.34 0.46 4.00
N ARG A 157 16.22 0.51 5.33
CA ARG A 157 16.87 -0.46 6.24
C ARG A 157 16.39 -1.89 5.97
N LEU A 158 15.09 -2.09 5.79
CA LEU A 158 14.50 -3.42 5.56
C LEU A 158 15.00 -4.03 4.25
N ASN A 159 15.05 -3.25 3.17
CA ASN A 159 15.50 -3.75 1.87
C ASN A 159 16.99 -4.09 1.87
N LYS A 160 17.84 -3.26 2.49
CA LYS A 160 19.27 -3.57 2.68
C LYS A 160 19.46 -4.85 3.48
N ASN A 161 18.77 -4.97 4.61
CA ASN A 161 18.81 -6.17 5.45
C ASN A 161 18.36 -7.41 4.68
N ARG A 162 17.28 -7.32 3.91
CA ARG A 162 16.78 -8.41 3.07
C ARG A 162 17.81 -8.82 2.02
N TYR A 163 18.42 -7.86 1.33
CA TYR A 163 19.46 -8.10 0.34
C TYR A 163 20.67 -8.82 0.95
N TYR A 164 21.23 -8.30 2.05
CA TYR A 164 22.41 -8.91 2.68
C TYR A 164 22.09 -10.27 3.29
N LYS A 165 20.91 -10.48 3.89
CA LYS A 165 20.47 -11.81 4.31
C LYS A 165 20.42 -12.79 3.14
N LYS A 166 19.82 -12.41 2.00
CA LYS A 166 19.80 -13.23 0.78
C LYS A 166 21.21 -13.52 0.27
N LYS A 167 22.10 -12.53 0.24
CA LYS A 167 23.51 -12.69 -0.16
C LYS A 167 24.28 -13.63 0.77
N CYS A 168 24.06 -13.56 2.09
CA CYS A 168 24.65 -14.47 3.06
C CYS A 168 24.13 -15.91 2.89
N LEU A 169 22.82 -16.08 2.71
CA LEU A 169 22.22 -17.40 2.48
C LEU A 169 22.73 -18.04 1.20
N LYS A 170 22.87 -17.28 0.11
CA LYS A 170 23.48 -17.76 -1.14
C LYS A 170 24.92 -18.25 -0.94
N ARG A 171 25.74 -17.52 -0.17
CA ARG A 171 27.10 -17.95 0.17
C ARG A 171 27.10 -19.26 0.94
N LYS A 172 26.24 -19.37 1.97
CA LYS A 172 26.11 -20.60 2.79
C LYS A 172 25.62 -21.82 1.98
N ALA A 173 24.70 -21.61 1.04
CA ALA A 173 24.22 -22.66 0.15
C ALA A 173 25.28 -23.08 -0.90
N GLY A 174 26.14 -22.14 -1.32
CA GLY A 174 27.26 -22.41 -2.23
C GLY A 174 28.43 -23.14 -1.56
N THR A 175 28.70 -22.88 -0.28
CA THR A 175 29.78 -23.53 0.49
C THR A 175 29.56 -25.02 0.79
N GLY A 176 28.40 -25.59 0.43
CA GLY A 176 28.17 -27.04 0.53
C GLY A 176 28.64 -27.86 -0.68
N LYS A 177 29.23 -27.24 -1.71
CA LYS A 177 29.50 -27.92 -3.00
C LYS A 177 30.91 -27.78 -3.58
N THR A 178 31.88 -27.26 -2.83
CA THR A 178 33.26 -27.15 -3.30
C THR A 178 34.23 -27.38 -2.16
N PHE A 179 34.61 -28.63 -1.95
CA PHE A 179 35.96 -28.98 -1.55
C PHE A 179 36.72 -29.40 -2.83
N LEU A 180 37.96 -28.92 -2.96
CA LEU A 180 38.92 -29.09 -4.07
C LEU A 180 38.79 -28.08 -5.23
N ASN A 181 39.43 -26.91 -5.11
CA ASN A 181 40.80 -26.68 -5.59
C ASN A 181 41.28 -25.24 -5.34
N SER A 182 42.42 -25.16 -4.65
CA SER A 182 43.56 -24.23 -4.71
C SER A 182 43.43 -22.80 -5.29
N GLU A 183 43.85 -21.85 -4.43
CA GLU A 183 44.82 -20.74 -4.68
C GLU A 183 44.39 -19.63 -5.68
N GLU A 184 44.49 -18.32 -5.45
CA GLU A 184 45.28 -17.48 -4.54
C GLU A 184 44.70 -16.02 -4.57
N ASN A 185 45.13 -15.19 -3.60
CA ASN A 185 45.04 -13.71 -3.47
C ASN A 185 43.74 -13.11 -2.91
N SER A 186 43.67 -12.81 -1.59
CA SER A 186 44.09 -11.55 -0.92
C SER A 186 43.36 -10.33 -1.49
N ASP A 187 42.40 -9.72 -0.78
CA ASP A 187 42.71 -8.85 0.35
C ASP A 187 41.77 -9.00 1.56
N SER A 188 42.42 -9.02 2.71
CA SER A 188 41.86 -8.98 4.04
C SER A 188 41.51 -7.55 4.45
N GLU A 189 40.24 -7.29 4.78
CA GLU A 189 39.90 -6.39 5.88
C GLU A 189 38.92 -7.10 6.82
N ASN A 190 39.51 -7.53 7.93
CA ASN A 190 38.86 -7.93 9.16
C ASN A 190 38.18 -6.70 9.76
N ILE A 191 36.93 -6.80 10.22
CA ILE A 191 36.45 -6.19 11.48
C ILE A 191 35.09 -6.81 11.86
N ASP A 192 35.21 -7.63 12.89
CA ASP A 192 34.37 -7.70 14.09
C ASP A 192 33.10 -8.56 14.15
N HIS A 193 33.18 -9.46 15.13
CA HIS A 193 32.29 -10.50 15.56
C HIS A 193 31.46 -9.95 16.73
N SER A 194 30.21 -9.53 16.50
CA SER A 194 29.24 -9.42 17.60
C SER A 194 27.81 -9.62 17.11
N PHE A 195 27.45 -10.90 16.89
CA PHE A 195 26.05 -11.30 16.83
C PHE A 195 25.55 -11.62 18.24
N LYS A 196 25.07 -10.60 18.94
CA LYS A 196 24.07 -10.76 20.00
C LYS A 196 23.05 -9.64 19.90
N ASN A 197 21.87 -9.94 19.37
CA ASN A 197 20.66 -9.37 19.95
C ASN A 197 19.42 -10.23 19.64
N LYS A 198 19.04 -11.04 20.63
CA LYS A 198 17.66 -11.51 20.80
C LYS A 198 16.84 -10.28 21.14
N ARG A 199 15.87 -9.90 20.31
CA ARG A 199 14.75 -9.07 20.76
C ARG A 199 13.46 -9.80 20.45
N LYS A 200 12.78 -10.14 21.54
CA LYS A 200 11.36 -10.51 21.61
C LYS A 200 10.57 -9.46 20.85
N ILE A 201 9.62 -9.91 20.04
CA ILE A 201 8.60 -9.04 19.46
C ILE A 201 7.54 -8.94 20.54
N ASP A 202 7.57 -7.85 21.30
CA ASP A 202 6.45 -7.50 22.17
C ASP A 202 5.42 -6.79 21.28
N ASN A 203 4.37 -7.53 20.92
CA ASN A 203 3.14 -6.99 20.36
C ASN A 203 2.35 -6.37 21.51
N THR A 204 2.51 -5.07 21.75
CA THR A 204 1.56 -4.30 22.57
C THR A 204 0.63 -3.52 21.64
N PHE A 205 -0.53 -4.13 21.47
CA PHE A 205 -1.78 -3.55 21.01
C PHE A 205 -2.18 -2.46 22.03
N LEU A 206 -2.30 -1.21 21.58
CA LEU A 206 -2.82 -0.11 22.40
C LEU A 206 -4.36 -0.19 22.39
N THR A 207 -4.93 -0.59 23.52
CA THR A 207 -6.30 -0.26 23.92
C THR A 207 -6.19 0.36 25.30
N GLU A 208 -6.18 1.69 25.37
CA GLU A 208 -6.60 2.42 26.57
C GLU A 208 -7.40 3.63 26.07
N GLU A 209 -8.73 3.46 26.14
CA GLU A 209 -9.68 4.55 26.25
C GLU A 209 -9.51 5.10 27.66
N ASP A 210 -8.98 6.31 27.79
CA ASP A 210 -9.08 7.06 29.04
C ASP A 210 -10.06 8.22 28.85
N SER A 211 -11.10 8.11 29.66
CA SER A 211 -12.15 9.08 29.95
C SER A 211 -11.60 10.34 30.61
N ASP A 212 -11.81 11.50 30.01
CA ASP A 212 -11.67 12.78 30.69
C ASP A 212 -12.99 13.10 31.41
N SER A 213 -12.99 12.82 32.72
CA SER A 213 -14.00 13.29 33.67
C SER A 213 -13.79 14.77 33.98
N GLU A 214 -14.89 15.52 33.89
CA GLU A 214 -15.07 16.90 34.35
C GLU A 214 -14.55 17.09 35.80
N ASN A 215 -13.69 18.08 36.00
CA ASN A 215 -13.45 18.69 37.30
C ASN A 215 -13.93 20.14 37.27
N VAL A 216 -15.04 20.36 37.99
CA VAL A 216 -15.62 21.67 38.28
C VAL A 216 -14.78 22.34 39.37
N ASP A 217 -14.30 23.54 39.07
CA ASP A 217 -13.50 24.41 39.93
C ASP A 217 -14.34 25.01 41.08
N PRO A 218 -13.91 24.93 42.35
CA PRO A 218 -14.62 25.53 43.47
C PRO A 218 -14.20 26.99 43.71
N GLY A 219 -15.21 27.86 43.70
CA GLY A 219 -15.28 29.24 44.19
C GLY A 219 -14.05 29.91 44.82
N ILE A 220 -13.72 31.08 44.26
CA ILE A 220 -13.02 32.15 44.97
C ILE A 220 -14.07 33.20 45.38
N ALA A 221 -14.11 33.45 46.69
CA ALA A 221 -14.82 34.54 47.33
C ALA A 221 -14.05 35.86 47.14
N GLU A 222 -14.78 36.93 46.81
CA GLU A 222 -14.81 38.23 47.49
C GLU A 222 -15.93 39.11 46.90
#